data_AF-A0A2V7X047-F1
#
_entry.id   AF-A0A2V7X047-F1
#
_cell.length_a   1.000
_cell.length_b   1.000
_cell.length_c   1.000
_cell.angle_alpha   90.00
_cell.angle_beta   90.00
_cell.angle_gamma   90.00
#
_symmetry.space_group_name_H-M   'P 1'
#
loop_
_entity.id
_entity.type
_entity.pdbx_description
1 polymer ?
#
loop_
_entity_poly.entity_id
_entity_poly.type
_entity_poly.pdbx_seq_one_letter_code
_entity_poly.pdbx_strand_id
1 'polypeptide(L)'
;MTPEERERMNELCVQIQEEKNYDQFAIQIRELTDLLARKQQRRFTNHPQLLWHRNRPWTTVPAVVNKVIKTGIARQPEKAEISITPADYLFREIRIENSMTSPTGDAVALKPGAKIDVTLEADPKDTVAK
;
A
#
# COMPACT_ATOMS: atom_id res chain seq x y z
N MET A 1 -3.33 -20.14 -4.94
CA MET A 1 -2.39 -20.63 -5.96
C MET A 1 -2.62 -22.12 -6.06
N THR A 2 -2.83 -22.64 -7.26
CA THR A 2 -2.91 -24.09 -7.49
C THR A 2 -1.51 -24.71 -7.32
N PRO A 3 -1.41 -26.04 -7.09
CA PRO A 3 -0.12 -26.73 -7.05
C PRO A 3 0.72 -26.50 -8.31
N GLU A 4 0.08 -26.53 -9.48
CA GLU A 4 0.70 -26.28 -10.79
C GLU A 4 1.26 -24.85 -10.92
N GLU A 5 0.51 -23.83 -10.47
CA GLU A 5 0.98 -22.44 -10.47
C GLU A 5 2.19 -22.23 -9.55
N ARG A 6 2.28 -23.01 -8.45
CA ARG A 6 3.40 -22.93 -7.51
C ARG A 6 4.66 -23.57 -8.08
N GLU A 7 4.52 -24.70 -8.77
CA GLU A 7 5.61 -25.36 -9.47
C GLU A 7 6.17 -24.44 -10.56
N ARG A 8 5.28 -23.87 -11.39
CA ARG A 8 5.66 -22.89 -12.42
C ARG A 8 6.38 -21.66 -11.87
N MET A 9 5.94 -21.14 -10.72
CA MET A 9 6.59 -20.02 -10.06
C MET A 9 8.02 -20.37 -9.59
N ASN A 10 8.23 -21.57 -9.07
CA ASN A 10 9.56 -22.01 -8.65
C ASN A 10 10.50 -22.16 -9.86
N GLU A 11 10.01 -22.70 -10.98
CA GLU A 11 10.77 -22.78 -12.23
C GLU A 11 11.17 -21.40 -12.76
N LEU A 12 10.24 -20.45 -12.79
CA LEU A 12 10.50 -19.07 -13.22
C LEU A 12 11.58 -18.40 -12.36
N CYS A 13 11.55 -18.59 -11.03
CA CYS A 13 12.57 -18.03 -10.15
C CYS A 13 13.97 -18.56 -10.45
N VAL A 14 14.10 -19.84 -10.82
CA VAL A 14 15.39 -20.43 -11.22
C VAL A 14 15.82 -19.89 -12.58
N GLN A 15 14.91 -19.82 -13.55
CA GLN A 15 15.20 -19.28 -14.88
C GLN A 15 15.67 -17.82 -14.84
N ILE A 16 14.99 -16.98 -14.05
CA ILE A 16 15.32 -15.56 -13.87
C ILE A 16 16.72 -15.37 -13.27
N GLN A 17 17.18 -16.30 -12.41
CA GLN A 17 18.51 -16.23 -11.80
C GLN A 17 19.64 -16.58 -12.79
N GLU A 18 19.35 -17.40 -13.79
CA GLU A 18 20.32 -17.87 -14.78
C GLU A 18 20.26 -17.08 -16.11
N GLU A 19 19.16 -16.35 -16.34
CA GLU A 19 18.90 -15.63 -17.58
C GLU A 19 19.84 -14.42 -17.73
N LYS A 20 20.59 -14.41 -18.84
CA LYS A 20 21.52 -13.32 -19.18
C LYS A 20 20.95 -12.38 -20.24
N ASN A 21 19.85 -12.78 -20.90
CA ASN A 21 19.18 -11.96 -21.89
C ASN A 21 18.09 -11.10 -21.23
N TYR A 22 18.22 -9.78 -21.38
CA TYR A 22 17.30 -8.80 -20.81
C TYR A 22 15.85 -8.96 -21.30
N ASP A 23 15.65 -9.25 -22.59
CA ASP A 23 14.30 -9.36 -23.16
C ASP A 23 13.56 -10.59 -22.62
N GLN A 24 14.28 -11.70 -22.46
CA GLN A 24 13.73 -12.92 -21.87
C GLN A 24 13.48 -12.76 -20.37
N PHE A 25 14.41 -12.10 -19.67
CA PHE A 25 14.23 -11.75 -18.26
C PHE A 25 12.98 -10.88 -18.05
N ALA A 26 12.74 -9.88 -18.90
CA ALA A 26 11.57 -9.02 -18.81
C ALA A 26 10.25 -9.79 -19.01
N ILE A 27 10.23 -10.77 -19.92
CA ILE A 27 9.08 -11.65 -20.13
C ILE A 27 8.84 -12.54 -18.91
N GLN A 28 9.89 -13.15 -18.37
CA GLN A 28 9.81 -14.03 -17.19
C GLN A 28 9.35 -13.25 -15.94
N ILE A 29 9.84 -12.03 -15.74
CA ILE A 29 9.40 -11.15 -14.63
C ILE A 29 7.93 -10.77 -14.78
N ARG A 30 7.46 -10.51 -16.00
CA ARG A 30 6.04 -10.23 -16.26
C ARG A 30 5.16 -11.45 -15.93
N GLU A 31 5.58 -12.64 -16.33
CA GLU A 31 4.87 -13.89 -16.01
C GLU A 31 4.83 -14.15 -14.49
N LEU A 32 5.95 -13.95 -13.80
CA LEU A 32 6.03 -14.04 -12.35
C LEU A 32 5.09 -13.03 -11.67
N THR A 33 5.03 -11.80 -12.19
CA THR A 33 4.16 -10.73 -11.69
C THR A 33 2.68 -11.12 -11.85
N ASP A 34 2.30 -11.70 -12.98
CA ASP A 34 0.93 -12.17 -13.22
C ASP A 34 0.55 -13.33 -12.30
N LEU A 35 1.45 -14.29 -12.07
CA LEU A 35 1.23 -15.38 -11.10
C LEU A 35 1.10 -14.87 -9.67
N LEU A 36 1.91 -13.88 -9.29
CA LEU A 36 1.81 -13.22 -8.00
C LEU A 36 0.50 -12.44 -7.89
N ALA A 37 0.09 -11.68 -8.91
CA ALA A 37 -1.19 -10.96 -8.91
C ALA A 37 -2.38 -11.92 -8.73
N ARG A 38 -2.39 -13.06 -9.44
CA ARG A 38 -3.41 -14.11 -9.28
C ARG A 38 -3.39 -14.73 -7.89
N LYS A 39 -2.19 -14.97 -7.32
CA LYS A 39 -2.04 -15.45 -5.94
C LYS A 39 -2.54 -14.43 -4.93
N GLN A 40 -2.23 -13.15 -5.12
CA GLN A 40 -2.68 -12.05 -4.26
C GLN A 40 -4.21 -11.95 -4.30
N GLN A 41 -4.81 -11.98 -5.50
CA GLN A 41 -6.26 -11.89 -5.68
C GLN A 41 -7.01 -13.07 -5.05
N ARG A 42 -6.43 -14.29 -5.06
CA ARG A 42 -7.02 -15.47 -4.40
C ARG A 42 -6.81 -15.49 -2.88
N ARG A 43 -5.72 -14.91 -2.37
CA ARG A 43 -5.35 -14.95 -0.94
C ARG A 43 -5.88 -13.75 -0.16
N PHE A 44 -6.20 -12.65 -0.84
CA PHE A 44 -6.45 -11.36 -0.18
C PHE A 44 -7.65 -10.63 -0.78
N THR A 45 -8.85 -11.02 -0.35
CA THR A 45 -10.00 -10.11 -0.26
C THR A 45 -9.85 -9.10 0.89
N ASN A 46 -8.88 -9.30 1.80
CA ASN A 46 -8.58 -8.41 2.93
C ASN A 46 -7.08 -8.43 3.28
N HIS A 47 -6.23 -7.79 2.49
CA HIS A 47 -4.89 -7.43 2.97
C HIS A 47 -4.43 -6.12 2.36
N PRO A 48 -3.81 -5.23 3.17
CA PRO A 48 -3.23 -4.00 2.66
C PRO A 48 -2.14 -4.35 1.63
N GLN A 49 -2.20 -3.72 0.46
CA GLN A 49 -1.23 -3.91 -0.61
C GLN A 49 0.18 -3.67 -0.07
N LEU A 50 1.01 -4.71 -0.08
CA LEU A 50 2.44 -4.60 0.23
C LEU A 50 3.11 -3.79 -0.90
N LEU A 51 3.79 -2.70 -0.50
CA LEU A 51 4.30 -1.59 -1.31
C LEU A 51 5.46 -1.91 -2.28
N TRP A 52 5.59 -3.14 -2.79
CA TRP A 52 6.77 -3.60 -3.53
C TRP A 52 6.69 -3.50 -5.06
N HIS A 53 5.59 -2.97 -5.63
CA HIS A 53 5.50 -2.66 -7.06
C HIS A 53 4.83 -1.30 -7.25
N ARG A 54 5.54 -0.21 -6.95
CA ARG A 54 5.02 1.13 -7.18
C ARG A 54 5.38 1.59 -8.59
N ASN A 55 4.50 1.31 -9.55
CA ASN A 55 4.55 1.89 -10.90
C ASN A 55 3.99 3.33 -10.95
N ARG A 56 3.77 3.94 -9.78
CA ARG A 56 3.16 5.27 -9.61
C ARG A 56 4.10 6.18 -8.83
N PRO A 57 4.21 7.47 -9.20
CA PRO A 57 4.89 8.47 -8.39
C PRO A 57 4.33 8.47 -6.97
N TRP A 58 5.23 8.46 -5.99
CA TRP A 58 4.85 8.43 -4.58
C TRP A 58 5.84 9.18 -3.71
N THR A 59 5.39 9.57 -2.53
CA THR A 59 6.25 10.05 -1.44
C THR A 59 5.68 9.61 -0.10
N THR A 60 6.55 9.39 0.88
CA THR A 60 6.13 9.05 2.25
C THR A 60 6.67 10.10 3.20
N VAL A 61 5.80 10.60 4.06
CA VAL A 61 6.10 11.65 5.02
C VAL A 61 5.73 11.21 6.44
N PRO A 62 6.56 11.53 7.44
CA PRO A 62 6.25 11.21 8.82
C PRO A 62 5.12 12.11 9.34
N ALA A 63 4.19 11.52 10.08
CA ALA A 63 3.06 12.23 10.65
C ALA A 63 2.70 11.74 12.05
N VAL A 64 1.91 12.54 12.77
CA VAL A 64 1.43 12.24 14.12
C VAL A 64 -0.07 12.42 14.20
N VAL A 65 -0.76 11.48 14.85
CA VAL A 65 -2.19 11.62 15.14
C VAL A 65 -2.37 12.60 16.30
N ASN A 66 -2.87 13.80 16.02
CA ASN A 66 -3.10 14.81 17.06
C ASN A 66 -4.30 14.44 17.93
N LYS A 67 -5.43 14.15 17.28
CA LYS A 67 -6.70 13.97 17.96
C LYS A 67 -7.59 13.00 17.21
N VAL A 68 -8.39 12.26 17.97
CA VAL A 68 -9.53 11.50 17.44
C VAL A 68 -10.80 12.27 17.75
N ILE A 69 -11.54 12.63 16.71
CA ILE A 69 -12.76 13.43 16.76
C ILE A 69 -13.95 12.49 16.65
N LYS A 70 -14.75 12.43 17.72
CA LYS A 70 -16.02 11.71 17.70
C LYS A 70 -17.07 12.56 17.00
N THR A 71 -17.70 12.00 15.99
CA THR A 71 -18.87 12.63 15.36
C THR A 71 -20.04 12.53 16.34
N GLY A 72 -20.62 13.65 16.76
CA GLY A 72 -21.79 13.67 17.66
C GLY A 72 -23.07 13.06 17.07
N ILE A 73 -22.99 12.52 15.86
CA ILE A 73 -24.05 11.83 15.14
C ILE A 73 -23.91 10.32 15.40
N ALA A 74 -24.98 9.71 15.89
CA ALA A 74 -25.03 8.26 16.09
C ALA A 74 -24.72 7.52 14.77
N ARG A 75 -23.85 6.51 14.82
CA ARG A 75 -23.41 5.64 13.70
C ARG A 75 -22.40 6.24 12.70
N GLN A 76 -21.91 7.46 12.88
CA GLN A 76 -20.78 7.92 12.07
C GLN A 76 -19.44 7.45 12.66
N PRO A 77 -18.46 7.04 11.82
CA PRO A 77 -17.15 6.63 12.27
C PRO A 77 -16.35 7.83 12.79
N GLU A 78 -15.52 7.58 13.81
CA GLU A 78 -14.62 8.60 14.36
C GLU A 78 -13.63 9.07 13.29
N LYS A 79 -13.20 10.34 13.35
CA LYS A 79 -12.20 10.88 12.43
C LYS A 79 -10.85 11.04 13.14
N ALA A 80 -9.78 10.64 12.49
CA ALA A 80 -8.42 10.90 12.95
C ALA A 80 -7.93 12.22 12.32
N GLU A 81 -7.47 13.14 13.17
CA GLU A 81 -6.73 14.33 12.77
C GLU A 81 -5.24 14.03 12.81
N ILE A 82 -4.60 14.14 11.65
CA ILE A 82 -3.21 13.78 11.41
C ILE A 82 -2.44 15.05 11.05
N SER A 83 -1.34 15.30 11.76
CA SER A 83 -0.40 16.38 11.46
C SER A 83 0.82 15.83 10.71
N ILE A 84 1.03 16.33 9.50
CA ILE A 84 2.21 16.05 8.67
C ILE A 84 3.40 16.88 9.19
N THR A 85 4.44 16.21 9.67
CA THR A 85 5.62 16.86 10.29
C THR A 85 6.33 17.86 9.37
N PRO A 86 6.63 17.55 8.10
CA PRO A 86 7.34 18.47 7.21
C PRO A 86 6.49 19.61 6.65
N ALA A 87 5.17 19.64 6.89
CA ALA A 87 4.28 20.63 6.30
C ALA A 87 4.23 21.93 7.12
N ASP A 88 3.94 23.04 6.44
CA ASP A 88 3.76 24.35 7.05
C ASP A 88 2.70 24.30 8.16
N TYR A 89 2.88 25.13 9.19
CA TYR A 89 2.06 25.09 10.41
C TYR A 89 0.55 25.16 10.14
N LEU A 90 0.14 26.00 9.19
CA LEU A 90 -1.27 26.22 8.86
C LEU A 90 -1.88 25.16 7.93
N PHE A 91 -1.07 24.30 7.31
CA PHE A 91 -1.50 23.37 6.25
C PHE A 91 -1.08 21.91 6.47
N ARG A 92 -0.68 21.56 7.70
CA ARG A 92 -0.22 20.20 8.03
C ARG A 92 -1.34 19.21 8.39
N GLU A 93 -2.56 19.71 8.58
CA GLU A 93 -3.66 18.92 9.14
C GLU A 93 -4.47 18.21 8.06
N ILE A 94 -4.60 16.89 8.19
CA ILE A 94 -5.48 16.06 7.37
C ILE A 94 -6.46 15.33 8.30
N ARG A 95 -7.74 15.29 7.92
CA ARG A 95 -8.77 14.55 8.64
C ARG A 95 -9.30 13.41 7.79
N ILE A 96 -9.08 12.18 8.25
CA ILE A 96 -9.56 10.96 7.59
C ILE A 96 -10.43 10.14 8.55
N GLU A 97 -11.18 9.20 8.01
CA GLU A 97 -11.88 8.21 8.83
C GLU A 97 -10.88 7.36 9.61
N ASN A 98 -11.12 7.17 10.91
CA ASN A 98 -10.26 6.39 11.78
C ASN A 98 -10.61 4.90 11.73
N SER A 99 -10.52 4.33 10.53
CA SER A 99 -10.81 2.93 10.26
C SER A 99 -9.66 2.35 9.44
N MET A 100 -8.89 1.46 10.06
CA MET A 100 -7.80 0.72 9.42
C MET A 100 -8.10 -0.77 9.45
N THR A 101 -7.54 -1.51 8.50
CA THR A 101 -7.64 -2.97 8.46
C THR A 101 -6.36 -3.58 8.99
N SER A 102 -6.46 -4.44 9.99
CA SER A 102 -5.34 -5.21 10.51
C SER A 102 -4.93 -6.32 9.52
N PRO A 103 -3.74 -6.93 9.68
CA PRO A 103 -3.35 -8.10 8.88
C PRO A 103 -4.31 -9.30 8.99
N THR A 104 -5.08 -9.38 10.08
CA THR A 104 -6.11 -10.41 10.32
C THR A 104 -7.46 -10.06 9.71
N GLY A 105 -7.63 -8.86 9.14
CA GLY A 105 -8.87 -8.38 8.55
C GLY A 105 -9.78 -7.61 9.51
N ASP A 106 -9.35 -7.41 10.76
CA ASP A 106 -10.14 -6.70 11.78
C ASP A 106 -10.06 -5.19 11.58
N ALA A 107 -11.16 -4.49 11.88
CA ALA A 107 -11.18 -3.04 11.92
C ALA A 107 -10.47 -2.53 13.18
N VAL A 108 -9.43 -1.72 13.01
CA VAL A 108 -8.63 -1.12 14.08
C VAL A 108 -8.54 0.39 13.91
N ALA A 109 -8.42 1.10 15.02
CA ALA A 109 -8.38 2.57 15.05
C ALA A 109 -7.01 3.08 15.52
N LEU A 110 -6.57 4.19 14.95
CA LEU A 110 -5.42 4.95 15.40
C LEU A 110 -5.69 5.62 16.74
N LYS A 111 -4.66 5.61 17.60
CA LYS A 111 -4.67 6.29 18.90
C LYS A 111 -4.10 7.71 18.77
N PRO A 112 -4.59 8.68 19.56
CA PRO A 112 -3.92 9.97 19.69
C PRO A 112 -2.45 9.79 20.11
N GLY A 113 -1.56 10.60 19.55
CA GLY A 113 -0.11 10.55 19.75
C GLY A 113 0.63 9.46 18.96
N ALA A 114 -0.07 8.63 18.18
CA ALA A 114 0.59 7.62 17.35
C ALA A 114 1.45 8.28 16.27
N LYS A 115 2.71 7.81 16.15
CA LYS A 115 3.59 8.14 15.02
C LYS A 115 3.28 7.21 13.87
N ILE A 116 3.04 7.78 12.69
CA ILE A 116 2.66 7.05 11.49
C ILE A 116 3.43 7.57 10.28
N ASP A 117 3.47 6.76 9.23
CA ASP A 117 3.97 7.16 7.92
C ASP A 117 2.79 7.35 6.97
N VAL A 118 2.66 8.55 6.41
CA VAL A 118 1.64 8.87 5.41
C VAL A 118 2.26 8.71 4.04
N THR A 119 1.66 7.85 3.23
CA THR A 119 2.10 7.61 1.87
C THR A 119 1.13 8.27 0.90
N LEU A 120 1.64 9.16 0.06
CA LEU A 120 0.92 9.84 -1.01
C LEU A 120 1.31 9.18 -2.33
N GLU A 121 0.32 8.83 -3.13
CA GLU A 121 0.52 8.25 -4.46
C GLU A 121 -0.34 9.00 -5.48
N ALA A 122 0.20 9.22 -6.67
CA ALA A 122 -0.50 9.89 -7.77
C ALA A 122 -0.42 9.06 -9.05
N ASP A 123 -1.38 9.27 -9.96
CA ASP A 123 -1.30 8.71 -11.30
C ASP A 123 -0.25 9.47 -12.13
N PRO A 124 0.64 8.81 -12.90
CA PRO A 124 1.64 9.51 -13.71
C PRO A 124 1.09 10.64 -14.60
N LYS A 125 -0.13 10.47 -15.13
CA LYS A 125 -0.80 11.48 -15.97
C LYS A 125 -1.13 12.77 -15.21
N ASP A 126 -1.26 12.70 -13.89
CA ASP A 126 -1.59 13.82 -13.01
C ASP A 126 -0.32 14.45 -12.39
N THR A 127 0.87 14.10 -12.90
CA THR A 127 2.16 14.62 -12.44
C THR A 127 2.89 15.39 -13.54
N VAL A 128 3.71 16.36 -13.15
CA VAL A 128 4.60 17.11 -14.04
C VAL A 128 6.04 16.96 -13.56
N ALA A 129 7.00 17.02 -14.50
CA ALA A 129 8.42 17.05 -14.15
C ALA A 129 8.72 18.31 -13.31
N LYS A 130 9.51 18.13 -12.25
CA LYS A 130 9.89 19.20 -11.31
C LYS A 130 11.29 19.71 -11.61
#